data_AF-A0A1I2LTK2-F1
#
_entry.id   AF-A0A1I2LTK2-F1
#
_cell.length_a   1.000
_cell.length_b   1.000
_cell.length_c   1.000
_cell.angle_alpha   90.00
_cell.angle_beta   90.00
_cell.angle_gamma   90.00
#
_symmetry.space_group_name_H-M   'P 1'
#
loop_
_entity.id
_entity.type
_entity.pdbx_description
1 polymer ?
#
loop_
_entity_poly.entity_id
_entity_poly.type
_entity_poly.pdbx_seq_one_letter_code
_entity_poly.pdbx_strand_id
1 'polypeptide(L)'
;MRIYNYLFYKSYQLAIKSRNFDDMPVLGGIVFLVLCLMFNLFTVMLTLEGLGLMEINLDEKYKYLFSLALVLIVLFYYLQGNRYERIIEHYHKMEIRQGTGLHPILVIALYYTSSFVLLLIAGLFKNGDWIFSK
;
A
#
# COMPACT_ATOMS: atom_id res chain seq x y z
N MET A 1 3.46 -0.27 10.81
CA MET A 1 2.22 -1.07 10.68
C MET A 1 0.93 -0.30 10.95
N ARG A 2 0.83 0.61 11.94
CA ARG A 2 -0.44 1.34 12.25
C ARG A 2 -1.06 2.05 11.02
N ILE A 3 -0.22 2.74 10.24
CA ILE A 3 -0.63 3.40 8.99
C ILE A 3 -1.25 2.40 7.99
N TYR A 4 -0.53 1.32 7.68
CA TYR A 4 -1.01 0.29 6.77
C TYR A 4 -2.25 -0.45 7.30
N ASN A 5 -2.35 -0.69 8.61
CA ASN A 5 -3.55 -1.28 9.19
C ASN A 5 -4.77 -0.35 9.09
N TYR A 6 -4.57 0.95 9.21
CA TYR A 6 -5.65 1.91 9.01
C TYR A 6 -6.05 2.01 7.53
N LEU A 7 -5.08 2.01 6.61
CA LEU A 7 -5.34 1.94 5.17
C LEU A 7 -6.08 0.65 4.78
N PHE A 8 -5.69 -0.49 5.36
CA PHE A 8 -6.39 -1.77 5.21
C PHE A 8 -7.84 -1.63 5.67
N TYR A 9 -8.08 -1.10 6.87
CA TYR A 9 -9.43 -0.91 7.40
C TYR A 9 -10.29 -0.02 6.49
N LYS A 10 -9.75 1.08 5.97
CA LYS A 10 -10.48 1.96 5.04
C LYS A 10 -10.77 1.29 3.70
N SER A 11 -9.81 0.55 3.17
CA SER A 11 -9.99 -0.23 1.95
C SER A 11 -11.04 -1.32 2.14
N TYR A 12 -11.04 -1.97 3.30
CA TYR A 12 -12.02 -2.99 3.69
C TYR A 12 -13.44 -2.40 3.81
N GLN A 13 -13.59 -1.22 4.45
CA GLN A 13 -14.87 -0.51 4.48
C GLN A 13 -15.40 -0.18 3.08
N LEU A 14 -14.52 0.22 2.16
CA LEU A 14 -14.88 0.52 0.78
C LEU A 14 -15.29 -0.76 0.02
N ALA A 15 -14.57 -1.85 0.22
CA ALA A 15 -14.87 -3.15 -0.38
C ALA A 15 -16.27 -3.63 0.01
N ILE A 16 -16.60 -3.60 1.30
CA ILE A 16 -17.95 -3.95 1.80
C ILE A 16 -19.01 -3.03 1.19
N LYS A 17 -18.78 -1.71 1.16
CA LYS A 17 -19.75 -0.75 0.59
C LYS A 17 -19.99 -0.98 -0.91
N SER A 18 -18.96 -1.41 -1.64
CA SER A 18 -19.03 -1.64 -3.09
C SER A 18 -19.74 -2.93 -3.48
N ARG A 19 -19.90 -3.89 -2.56
CA ARG A 19 -20.37 -5.26 -2.81
C ARG A 19 -19.54 -6.08 -3.83
N ASN A 20 -18.40 -5.55 -4.28
CA ASN A 20 -17.53 -6.25 -5.24
C ASN A 20 -16.74 -7.42 -4.62
N PHE A 21 -16.70 -7.51 -3.29
CA PHE A 21 -15.90 -8.50 -2.57
C PHE A 21 -16.70 -9.19 -1.46
N ASP A 22 -18.00 -9.38 -1.65
CA ASP A 22 -18.88 -9.94 -0.62
C ASP A 22 -18.40 -11.31 -0.09
N ASP A 23 -17.84 -12.16 -0.96
CA ASP A 23 -17.31 -13.47 -0.57
C ASP A 23 -15.97 -13.39 0.18
N MET A 24 -15.14 -12.38 -0.11
CA MET A 24 -13.82 -12.23 0.51
C MET A 24 -13.41 -10.75 0.66
N PRO A 25 -14.01 -10.01 1.62
CA PRO A 25 -13.78 -8.57 1.78
C PRO A 25 -12.33 -8.21 2.14
N VAL A 26 -11.57 -9.17 2.69
CA VAL A 26 -10.14 -9.05 2.99
C VAL A 26 -9.33 -8.77 1.73
N LEU A 27 -9.70 -9.35 0.58
CA LEU A 27 -9.05 -9.06 -0.71
C LEU A 27 -9.19 -7.58 -1.05
N GLY A 28 -10.41 -7.04 -0.97
CA GLY A 28 -10.66 -5.61 -1.19
C GLY A 28 -9.91 -4.73 -0.18
N GLY A 29 -9.73 -5.19 1.06
CA GLY A 29 -8.91 -4.54 2.08
C GLY A 29 -7.42 -4.44 1.73
N ILE A 30 -6.86 -5.43 1.03
CA ILE A 30 -5.44 -5.45 0.69
C ILE A 30 -5.11 -4.81 -0.67
N VAL A 31 -6.06 -4.62 -1.60
CA VAL A 31 -5.76 -4.10 -2.96
C VAL A 31 -4.99 -2.78 -2.90
N PHE A 32 -5.55 -1.76 -2.25
CA PHE A 32 -4.91 -0.45 -2.16
C PHE A 32 -3.67 -0.46 -1.26
N LEU A 33 -3.64 -1.37 -0.30
CA LEU A 33 -2.47 -1.55 0.56
C LEU A 33 -1.28 -2.10 -0.23
N VAL A 34 -1.48 -3.13 -1.03
CA VAL A 34 -0.43 -3.73 -1.86
C VAL A 34 0.07 -2.71 -2.87
N LEU A 35 -0.82 -1.96 -3.52
CA LEU A 35 -0.42 -0.90 -4.45
C LEU A 35 0.45 0.17 -3.77
N CYS A 36 0.05 0.68 -2.60
CA CYS A 36 0.87 1.64 -1.86
C CYS A 36 2.20 1.03 -1.41
N LEU A 37 2.20 -0.24 -1.02
CA LEU A 37 3.41 -0.94 -0.60
C LEU A 37 4.36 -1.16 -1.78
N MET A 38 3.85 -1.46 -2.99
CA MET A 38 4.64 -1.53 -4.21
C MET A 38 5.28 -0.20 -4.55
N PHE A 39 4.53 0.90 -4.50
CA PHE A 39 5.10 2.24 -4.72
C PHE A 39 6.23 2.52 -3.73
N ASN A 40 6.00 2.29 -2.44
CA ASN A 40 7.03 2.58 -1.44
C ASN A 40 8.26 1.65 -1.57
N LEU A 41 8.08 0.38 -1.95
CA LEU A 41 9.19 -0.51 -2.25
C LEU A 41 10.00 0.01 -3.44
N PHE A 42 9.35 0.39 -4.54
CA PHE A 42 10.04 0.93 -5.70
C PHE A 42 10.70 2.29 -5.43
N THR A 43 10.08 3.16 -4.63
CA THR A 43 10.70 4.41 -4.16
C THR A 43 12.02 4.13 -3.46
N VAL A 44 12.06 3.15 -2.55
CA VAL A 44 13.29 2.76 -1.85
C VAL A 44 14.33 2.19 -2.83
N MET A 45 13.91 1.30 -3.73
CA MET A 45 14.79 0.71 -4.75
C MET A 45 15.45 1.78 -5.64
N LEU A 46 14.64 2.69 -6.21
CA LEU A 46 15.14 3.77 -7.07
C LEU A 46 16.05 4.74 -6.32
N THR A 47 15.76 5.01 -5.05
CA THR A 47 16.62 5.87 -4.22
C THR A 47 17.97 5.20 -3.94
N LEU A 48 17.99 3.91 -3.64
CA LEU A 48 19.23 3.15 -3.43
C LEU A 48 20.08 3.07 -4.71
N GLU A 49 19.44 2.90 -5.86
CA GLU A 49 20.09 2.96 -7.18
C GLU A 49 20.67 4.34 -7.45
N GLY A 50 19.90 5.41 -7.21
CA GLY A 50 20.38 6.80 -7.38
C GLY A 50 21.54 7.16 -6.46
N LEU A 51 21.66 6.51 -5.30
CA LEU A 51 22.81 6.64 -4.39
C LEU A 51 24.03 5.80 -4.81
N GLY A 52 23.90 4.95 -5.84
CA GLY A 52 24.95 4.03 -6.29
C GLY A 52 25.23 2.87 -5.32
N LEU A 53 24.30 2.57 -4.41
CA LEU A 53 24.48 1.52 -3.40
C LEU A 53 24.16 0.11 -3.93
N MET A 54 23.30 0.02 -4.94
CA MET A 54 22.85 -1.25 -5.52
C MET A 54 22.30 -1.00 -6.93
N GLU A 55 22.49 -1.95 -7.86
CA GLU A 55 21.77 -1.98 -9.14
C GLU A 55 20.69 -3.05 -9.07
N ILE A 56 19.42 -2.68 -9.24
CA ILE A 56 18.27 -3.57 -9.10
C ILE A 56 17.67 -3.81 -10.49
N ASN A 57 18.21 -4.82 -11.18
CA ASN A 57 17.61 -5.31 -12.42
C ASN A 57 16.45 -6.27 -12.11
N LEU A 58 15.24 -5.71 -12.02
CA LEU A 58 14.00 -6.48 -12.06
C LEU A 58 13.71 -6.87 -13.50
N ASP A 59 14.21 -8.03 -13.89
CA ASP A 59 13.96 -8.63 -15.20
C ASP A 59 12.43 -8.73 -15.44
N GLU A 60 11.95 -8.32 -16.62
CA GLU A 60 10.52 -8.18 -16.90
C GLU A 60 9.76 -9.49 -16.69
N LYS A 61 10.45 -10.61 -16.93
CA LYS A 61 9.94 -11.97 -16.71
C LYS A 61 9.46 -12.22 -15.27
N TYR A 62 10.08 -11.60 -14.28
CA TYR A 62 9.75 -11.82 -12.87
C TYR A 62 8.76 -10.79 -12.32
N LYS A 63 8.37 -9.77 -13.08
CA LYS A 63 7.48 -8.70 -12.62
C LYS A 63 6.13 -9.23 -12.14
N TYR A 64 5.50 -10.08 -12.92
CA TYR A 64 4.21 -10.69 -12.56
C TYR A 64 4.35 -11.62 -11.37
N LEU A 65 5.40 -12.46 -11.36
CA LEU A 65 5.67 -13.39 -10.26
C LEU A 65 5.92 -12.65 -8.94
N PHE A 66 6.68 -11.56 -8.97
CA PHE A 66 6.94 -10.69 -7.83
C PHE A 66 5.65 -10.05 -7.32
N SER A 67 4.83 -9.48 -8.20
CA SER A 67 3.55 -8.87 -7.80
C SER A 67 2.59 -9.88 -7.17
N LEU A 68 2.49 -11.09 -7.74
CA LEU A 68 1.65 -12.16 -7.21
C LEU A 68 2.17 -12.63 -5.85
N ALA A 69 3.47 -12.87 -5.72
CA ALA A 69 4.09 -13.25 -4.45
C ALA A 69 3.84 -12.19 -3.37
N LEU A 70 3.97 -10.90 -3.71
CA LEU A 70 3.71 -9.82 -2.78
C LEU A 70 2.25 -9.80 -2.30
N VAL A 71 1.29 -9.94 -3.21
CA VAL A 71 -0.14 -10.05 -2.86
C VAL A 71 -0.37 -11.22 -1.92
N LEU A 72 0.17 -12.40 -2.24
CA LEU A 72 -0.01 -13.61 -1.42
C LEU A 72 0.62 -13.47 -0.04
N ILE A 73 1.83 -12.91 0.07
CA ILE A 73 2.50 -12.67 1.34
C ILE A 73 1.68 -11.72 2.22
N VAL A 74 1.20 -10.62 1.63
CA VAL A 74 0.37 -9.64 2.35
C VAL A 74 -0.96 -10.27 2.77
N LEU A 75 -1.63 -10.97 1.86
CA LEU A 75 -2.87 -11.67 2.15
C LEU A 75 -2.70 -12.65 3.31
N PHE A 76 -1.68 -13.52 3.22
CA PHE A 76 -1.36 -14.49 4.27
C PHE A 76 -1.09 -13.78 5.60
N TYR A 77 -0.31 -12.69 5.60
CA TYR A 77 -0.03 -11.91 6.81
C TYR A 77 -1.29 -11.35 7.48
N TYR A 78 -2.29 -10.93 6.71
CA TYR A 78 -3.56 -10.42 7.24
C TYR A 78 -4.52 -11.54 7.68
N LEU A 79 -4.50 -12.69 7.00
CA LEU A 79 -5.29 -13.88 7.36
C LEU A 79 -4.72 -14.62 8.56
N GLN A 80 -3.39 -14.63 8.73
CA GLN A 80 -2.71 -15.38 9.77
C GLN A 80 -3.18 -14.95 11.17
N GLY A 81 -3.74 -15.90 11.93
CA GLY A 81 -4.23 -15.67 13.28
C GLY A 81 -5.30 -14.58 13.35
N ASN A 82 -6.19 -14.53 12.34
CA ASN A 82 -7.32 -13.61 12.19
C ASN A 82 -6.94 -12.15 12.49
N ARG A 83 -5.75 -11.76 12.03
CA ARG A 83 -5.20 -10.43 12.30
C ARG A 83 -6.08 -9.33 11.72
N TYR A 84 -6.67 -9.57 10.55
CA TYR A 84 -7.60 -8.64 9.92
C TYR A 84 -8.80 -8.30 10.82
N GLU A 85 -9.39 -9.28 11.52
CA GLU A 85 -10.54 -9.07 12.43
C GLU A 85 -10.17 -8.13 13.58
N ARG A 86 -9.02 -8.38 14.22
CA ARG A 86 -8.50 -7.53 15.29
C ARG A 86 -8.26 -6.10 14.83
N ILE A 87 -7.77 -5.92 13.60
CA ILE A 87 -7.55 -4.60 13.01
C ILE A 87 -8.89 -3.90 12.79
N ILE A 88 -9.86 -4.57 12.18
CA ILE A 88 -11.19 -4.02 11.93
C ILE A 88 -11.85 -3.60 13.25
N GLU A 89 -11.87 -4.49 14.23
CA GLU A 89 -12.48 -4.22 15.54
C GLU A 89 -11.81 -3.04 16.24
N HIS A 90 -10.48 -2.97 16.22
CA HIS A 90 -9.72 -1.87 16.82
C HIS A 90 -10.08 -0.51 16.21
N TYR A 91 -10.05 -0.41 14.88
CA TYR A 91 -10.33 0.86 14.19
C TYR A 91 -11.83 1.20 14.20
N HIS A 92 -12.71 0.21 14.16
CA HIS A 92 -14.14 0.45 14.30
C HIS A 92 -14.49 1.04 15.66
N LYS A 93 -13.97 0.46 16.76
CA LYS A 93 -14.13 1.03 18.11
C LYS A 93 -13.52 2.42 18.23
N MET A 94 -12.39 2.66 17.56
CA MET A 94 -11.74 3.97 17.55
C MET A 94 -12.63 5.03 16.87
N GLU A 95 -13.22 4.73 15.72
CA GLU A 95 -14.11 5.67 15.00
C GLU A 95 -15.40 5.96 15.76
N ILE A 96 -15.99 4.93 16.39
CA ILE A 96 -17.17 5.12 17.25
C ILE A 96 -16.83 6.07 18.41
N ARG A 97 -15.68 5.87 19.07
CA ARG A 97 -15.24 6.73 20.18
C ARG A 97 -14.97 8.18 19.75
N GLN A 98 -14.46 8.38 18.54
CA GLN A 98 -14.13 9.70 18.02
C GLN A 98 -15.35 10.42 17.41
N GLY A 99 -16.47 9.72 17.21
CA GLY A 99 -17.70 10.26 16.63
C GLY A 99 -17.61 10.70 15.16
N THR A 100 -16.40 10.71 14.59
CA THR A 100 -16.11 11.11 13.21
C THR A 100 -15.07 10.16 12.61
N GLY A 101 -15.50 9.38 11.62
CA GLY A 101 -14.61 8.55 10.81
C GLY A 101 -14.24 9.28 9.52
N LEU A 102 -12.96 9.28 9.14
CA LEU A 102 -12.55 9.85 7.86
C LEU A 102 -13.17 9.06 6.70
N HIS A 103 -13.61 9.74 5.63
CA HIS A 103 -14.19 9.03 4.50
C HIS A 103 -13.14 8.08 3.87
N PRO A 104 -13.47 6.80 3.61
CA PRO A 104 -12.51 5.81 3.10
C PRO A 104 -11.73 6.28 1.87
N ILE A 105 -12.44 6.87 0.91
CA ILE A 105 -11.85 7.37 -0.35
C ILE A 105 -10.80 8.45 -0.08
N LEU A 106 -11.04 9.37 0.87
CA LEU A 106 -10.09 10.45 1.18
C LEU A 106 -8.80 9.88 1.75
N VAL A 107 -8.93 8.89 2.66
CA VAL A 107 -7.76 8.23 3.25
C VAL A 107 -6.97 7.48 2.17
N ILE A 108 -7.64 6.67 1.35
CA ILE A 108 -7.00 5.91 0.27
C ILE A 108 -6.30 6.87 -0.72
N ALA A 109 -6.98 7.92 -1.16
CA ALA A 109 -6.43 8.90 -2.09
C ALA A 109 -5.19 9.61 -1.50
N LEU A 110 -5.23 10.01 -0.22
CA LEU A 110 -4.09 10.66 0.42
C LEU A 110 -2.87 9.74 0.47
N TYR A 111 -3.04 8.48 0.88
CA TYR A 111 -1.94 7.51 0.94
C TYR A 111 -1.39 7.16 -0.44
N TYR A 112 -2.28 6.96 -1.40
CA TYR A 112 -1.89 6.61 -2.76
C TYR A 112 -1.14 7.76 -3.43
N THR A 113 -1.69 8.97 -3.38
CA THR A 113 -1.07 10.17 -3.97
C THR A 113 0.28 10.48 -3.32
N SER A 114 0.39 10.41 -1.99
CA SER A 114 1.68 10.64 -1.33
C SER A 114 2.73 9.59 -1.71
N SER A 115 2.36 8.30 -1.74
CA SER A 115 3.26 7.22 -2.15
C SER A 115 3.69 7.37 -3.62
N PHE A 116 2.76 7.77 -4.50
CA PHE A 116 3.03 8.01 -5.91
C PHE A 116 3.94 9.22 -6.14
N VAL A 117 3.71 10.33 -5.45
CA VAL A 117 4.58 11.52 -5.53
C VAL A 117 6.01 11.17 -5.08
N LEU A 118 6.16 10.41 -3.99
CA LEU A 118 7.48 9.95 -3.55
C LEU A 118 8.16 9.08 -4.59
N LEU A 119 7.41 8.18 -5.24
CA LEU A 119 7.93 7.35 -6.33
C LEU A 119 8.45 8.19 -7.49
N LEU A 120 7.70 9.22 -7.90
CA LEU A 120 8.12 10.14 -8.95
C LEU A 120 9.40 10.88 -8.57
N ILE A 121 9.48 11.42 -7.35
CA ILE A 121 10.67 12.12 -6.87
C ILE A 121 11.88 11.18 -6.85
N ALA A 122 11.72 9.93 -6.40
CA ALA A 122 12.80 8.94 -6.40
C ALA A 122 13.25 8.56 -7.82
N GLY A 123 12.33 8.46 -8.78
CA GLY A 123 12.66 8.24 -10.19
C GLY A 123 13.45 9.40 -10.80
N LEU A 124 13.04 10.64 -10.54
CA LEU A 124 13.78 11.84 -10.97
C LEU A 124 15.17 11.91 -10.32
N PHE A 125 15.26 11.57 -9.03
CA PHE A 125 16.53 11.49 -8.32
C PHE A 125 17.50 10.48 -8.96
N LYS A 126 17.03 9.26 -9.24
CA LYS A 126 17.82 8.22 -9.91
C LYS A 126 18.37 8.69 -11.25
N ASN A 127 17.55 9.36 -12.05
CA ASN A 127 17.94 9.81 -13.39
C ASN A 127 18.82 11.07 -13.37
N GLY A 128 18.96 11.74 -12.22
CA GLY A 128 19.61 13.05 -12.15
C GLY A 128 18.81 14.15 -12.84
N ASP A 129 17.48 14.05 -12.85
CA ASP A 129 16.58 15.00 -13.50
C ASP A 129 16.08 16.10 -12.52
N TRP A 130 15.59 17.21 -13.08
CA TRP A 130 14.99 18.35 -12.35
C TRP A 130 15.93 18.97 -11.30
N ILE A 131 15.56 18.99 -10.02
CA ILE A 131 16.36 19.58 -8.92
C ILE A 131 17.62 18.77 -8.60
N PHE A 132 17.77 17.59 -9.20
CA PHE A 132 18.92 16.71 -9.03
C PHE A 132 19.87 16.74 -10.23
N SER A 133 19.56 17.53 -11.26
CA SER A 133 20.44 17.77 -12.40
C SER A 133 21.64 18.61 -11.95
N LYS A 134 22.85 18.09 -12.18
CA LYS A 134 24.12 18.77 -11.90
C LYS A 134 24.58 19.59 -13.09
#